data_AF-A0A914RDN4-F1
#
_entry.id   AF-A0A914RDN4-F1
#
_cell.length_a   1.000
_cell.length_b   1.000
_cell.length_c   1.000
_cell.angle_alpha   90.00
_cell.angle_beta   90.00
_cell.angle_gamma   90.00
#
_symmetry.space_group_name_H-M   'P 1'
#
loop_
_entity.id
_entity.type
_entity.pdbx_description
1 polymer ?
#
loop_
_entity_poly.entity_id
_entity_poly.type
_entity_poly.pdbx_seq_one_letter_code
_entity_poly.pdbx_strand_id
1 'polypeptide(L)'
;SNPRATFHAPTGQGFRPAETAAHHRQNIVSLVVHALHEAHIKEPRTEIDGIAYTKGPGMGAPLQVGAVVARMLAQMWQKPILPVNHCVGHIEMGRLITGAE
;
A
#
# COMPACT_ATOMS: atom_id res chain seq x y z
N SER A 1 11.02 -8.36 1.26
CA SER A 1 10.80 -8.18 -0.19
C SER A 1 10.00 -6.92 -0.46
N ASN A 2 9.69 -6.59 -1.72
CA ASN A 2 8.86 -5.44 -2.10
C ASN A 2 8.00 -5.76 -3.34
N PRO A 3 6.97 -6.61 -3.21
CA PRO A 3 6.07 -6.92 -4.31
C PRO A 3 5.37 -5.64 -4.79
N ARG A 4 5.52 -5.32 -6.08
CA ARG A 4 5.03 -4.06 -6.67
C ARG A 4 4.56 -4.23 -8.11
N ALA A 5 3.52 -3.48 -8.48
CA ALA A 5 3.10 -3.30 -9.87
C ALA A 5 3.21 -1.81 -10.23
N THR A 6 4.16 -1.47 -11.09
CA THR A 6 4.47 -0.07 -11.42
C THR A 6 3.70 0.34 -12.67
N PHE A 7 2.98 1.47 -12.60
CA PHE A 7 2.37 2.07 -13.78
C PHE A 7 3.44 2.83 -14.56
N HIS A 8 3.57 2.51 -15.85
CA HIS A 8 4.45 3.23 -16.76
C HIS A 8 3.58 4.02 -17.73
N ALA A 9 3.64 5.35 -17.64
CA ALA A 9 2.97 6.22 -18.59
C ALA A 9 3.62 6.08 -19.99
N PRO A 10 2.89 6.33 -21.08
CA PRO A 10 3.47 6.37 -22.42
C PRO A 10 4.66 7.33 -22.49
N THR A 11 5.64 7.00 -23.33
CA THR A 11 6.84 7.82 -23.53
C THR A 11 6.47 9.27 -23.85
N GLY A 12 7.09 10.21 -23.12
CA GLY A 12 6.84 11.65 -23.28
C GLY A 12 5.63 12.18 -22.50
N GLN A 13 4.94 11.35 -21.71
CA GLN A 13 3.78 11.76 -20.91
C GLN A 13 4.00 11.52 -19.41
N GLY A 14 3.34 12.33 -18.58
CA GLY A 14 3.23 12.10 -17.14
C GLY A 14 2.04 11.18 -16.82
N PHE A 15 2.13 10.40 -15.74
CA PHE A 15 1.01 9.59 -15.29
C PHE A 15 -0.15 10.48 -14.83
N ARG A 16 -1.36 10.18 -15.29
CA ARG A 16 -2.56 10.96 -14.97
C ARG A 16 -3.27 10.35 -13.75
N PRO A 17 -3.82 11.15 -12.83
CA PRO A 17 -4.43 10.63 -11.60
C PRO A 17 -5.49 9.54 -11.82
N ALA A 18 -6.33 9.68 -12.86
CA ALA A 18 -7.38 8.71 -13.18
C ALA A 18 -6.82 7.36 -13.66
N GLU A 19 -5.81 7.38 -14.53
CA GLU A 19 -5.13 6.19 -15.06
C GLU A 19 -4.36 5.47 -13.95
N THR A 20 -3.63 6.22 -13.13
CA THR A 20 -2.92 5.65 -11.97
C THR A 20 -3.90 4.99 -10.99
N ALA A 21 -5.04 5.63 -10.71
CA ALA A 21 -6.06 5.03 -9.85
C ALA A 21 -6.68 3.77 -10.47
N ALA A 22 -6.90 3.74 -11.79
CA ALA A 22 -7.38 2.55 -12.49
C ALA A 22 -6.36 1.40 -12.39
N HIS A 23 -5.09 1.67 -12.63
CA HIS A 23 -4.00 0.72 -12.44
C HIS A 23 -3.97 0.18 -11.01
N HIS A 24 -4.09 1.04 -10.00
CA HIS A 24 -4.14 0.58 -8.60
C HIS A 24 -5.32 -0.35 -8.34
N ARG A 25 -6.53 -0.02 -8.82
CA ARG A 25 -7.71 -0.88 -8.65
C ARG A 25 -7.54 -2.27 -9.28
N GLN A 26 -6.88 -2.34 -10.44
CA GLN A 26 -6.65 -3.60 -11.15
C GLN A 26 -5.62 -4.49 -10.45
N ASN A 27 -4.67 -3.92 -9.71
CA ASN A 27 -3.51 -4.65 -9.19
C ASN A 27 -3.49 -4.82 -7.66
N ILE A 28 -4.20 -4.00 -6.89
CA ILE A 28 -4.02 -3.95 -5.43
C ILE A 28 -4.39 -5.26 -4.73
N VAL A 29 -5.43 -5.97 -5.20
CA VAL A 29 -5.85 -7.25 -4.59
C VAL A 29 -4.82 -8.35 -4.85
N SER A 30 -4.36 -8.49 -6.10
CA SER A 30 -3.34 -9.49 -6.45
C SER A 30 -2.01 -9.22 -5.74
N LEU A 31 -1.64 -7.95 -5.57
CA LEU A 31 -0.47 -7.56 -4.78
C LEU A 31 -0.59 -7.93 -3.30
N VAL A 32 -1.76 -7.73 -2.68
CA VAL A 32 -2.00 -8.15 -1.28
C VAL A 32 -1.85 -9.67 -1.15
N VAL A 33 -2.46 -10.44 -2.05
CA VAL A 33 -2.34 -11.92 -2.05
C VAL A 33 -0.89 -12.36 -2.22
N HIS A 34 -0.16 -11.74 -3.15
CA HIS A 34 1.26 -12.02 -3.36
C HIS A 34 2.09 -11.70 -2.11
N ALA A 35 1.85 -10.55 -1.47
CA ALA A 35 2.55 -10.15 -0.25
C ALA A 35 2.30 -11.13 0.91
N LEU A 36 1.07 -11.60 1.10
CA LEU A 36 0.75 -12.60 2.12
C LEU A 36 1.46 -13.93 1.84
N HIS A 37 1.45 -14.37 0.59
CA HIS A 37 2.13 -15.60 0.17
C HIS A 37 3.64 -15.53 0.39
N GLU A 38 4.27 -14.41 0.01
CA GLU A 38 5.72 -14.20 0.19
C GLU A 38 6.11 -14.07 1.66
N ALA A 39 5.25 -13.49 2.50
CA ALA A 39 5.43 -13.45 3.95
C ALA A 39 5.09 -14.78 4.65
N HIS A 40 4.66 -15.80 3.89
CA HIS A 40 4.20 -17.10 4.41
C HIS A 40 3.04 -17.01 5.41
N ILE A 41 2.23 -15.95 5.33
CA ILE A 41 1.02 -15.76 6.16
C ILE A 41 -0.12 -16.57 5.55
N LYS A 42 -0.67 -17.51 6.32
CA LYS A 42 -1.79 -18.37 5.88
C LYS A 42 -3.12 -17.89 6.45
N GLU A 43 -3.11 -17.34 7.66
CA GLU A 43 -4.27 -16.95 8.41
C GLU A 43 -4.15 -15.47 8.86
N PRO A 44 -4.37 -14.50 7.93
CA PRO A 44 -4.16 -13.08 8.19
C PRO A 44 -4.89 -12.53 9.42
N ARG A 45 -6.06 -13.10 9.75
CA ARG A 45 -6.85 -12.68 10.91
C ARG A 45 -6.13 -12.95 12.24
N THR A 46 -5.25 -13.93 12.31
CA THR A 46 -4.49 -14.24 13.53
C THR A 46 -3.05 -13.78 13.46
N GLU A 47 -2.48 -13.70 12.26
CA GLU A 47 -1.05 -13.43 12.05
C GLU A 47 -0.73 -11.95 11.76
N ILE A 48 -1.73 -11.12 11.44
CA ILE A 48 -1.55 -9.67 11.25
C ILE A 48 -2.08 -8.93 12.47
N ASP A 49 -1.26 -8.05 13.04
CA ASP A 49 -1.65 -7.26 14.22
C ASP A 49 -2.35 -5.95 13.88
N GLY A 50 -2.09 -5.39 12.70
CA GLY A 50 -2.65 -4.11 12.29
C GLY A 50 -2.42 -3.82 10.80
N ILE A 51 -3.16 -2.85 10.27
CA ILE A 51 -3.09 -2.46 8.86
C ILE A 51 -2.71 -0.99 8.75
N ALA A 52 -1.56 -0.71 8.14
CA ALA A 52 -1.12 0.64 7.83
C ALA A 52 -1.47 1.00 6.39
N TYR A 53 -1.83 2.26 6.13
CA TYR A 53 -2.01 2.78 4.77
C TYR A 53 -1.56 4.24 4.66
N THR A 54 -1.18 4.65 3.46
CA THR A 54 -0.80 6.06 3.21
C THR A 54 -2.06 6.93 3.22
N LYS A 55 -2.17 7.82 4.21
CA LYS A 55 -3.24 8.84 4.28
C LYS A 55 -2.94 10.04 3.39
N GLY A 56 -1.66 10.35 3.19
CA GLY A 56 -1.17 11.43 2.32
C GLY A 56 0.17 12.00 2.81
N PRO A 57 0.74 13.01 2.12
CA PRO A 57 0.21 13.64 0.90
C PRO A 57 0.30 12.73 -0.34
N GLY A 58 -0.37 13.13 -1.44
CA GLY A 58 -0.35 12.40 -2.70
C GLY A 58 -1.56 12.72 -3.60
N MET A 59 -1.66 12.05 -4.75
CA MET A 59 -2.79 12.21 -5.66
C MET A 59 -4.07 11.64 -5.05
N GLY A 60 -5.16 12.42 -5.03
CA GLY A 60 -6.40 12.05 -4.35
C GLY A 60 -6.99 10.72 -4.81
N ALA A 61 -7.18 10.53 -6.12
CA ALA A 61 -7.80 9.31 -6.65
C ALA A 61 -7.00 8.03 -6.35
N PRO A 62 -5.66 7.98 -6.56
CA PRO A 62 -4.84 6.85 -6.10
C PRO A 62 -4.86 6.59 -4.60
N LEU A 63 -4.78 7.65 -3.77
CA LEU A 63 -4.83 7.51 -2.30
C LEU A 63 -6.14 6.88 -1.83
N GLN A 64 -7.26 7.23 -2.46
CA GLN A 64 -8.57 6.65 -2.14
C GLN A 64 -8.61 5.14 -2.36
N VAL A 65 -7.96 4.61 -3.42
CA VAL A 65 -7.92 3.17 -3.69
C VAL A 65 -7.24 2.42 -2.55
N GLY A 66 -6.04 2.86 -2.14
CA GLY A 66 -5.33 2.24 -1.02
C GLY A 66 -6.09 2.35 0.29
N ALA A 67 -6.68 3.51 0.56
CA ALA A 67 -7.45 3.75 1.78
C ALA A 67 -8.72 2.88 1.88
N VAL A 68 -9.43 2.64 0.75
CA VAL A 68 -10.60 1.77 0.71
C VAL A 68 -10.20 0.33 1.00
N VAL A 69 -9.17 -0.19 0.31
CA VAL A 69 -8.71 -1.57 0.52
C VAL A 69 -8.24 -1.79 1.95
N ALA A 70 -7.43 -0.88 2.49
CA ALA A 70 -6.95 -0.98 3.87
C ALA A 70 -8.10 -1.04 4.89
N ARG A 71 -9.14 -0.20 4.72
CA ARG A 71 -10.34 -0.23 5.59
C ARG A 71 -11.12 -1.53 5.45
N MET A 72 -11.27 -2.05 4.23
CA MET A 72 -11.97 -3.32 4.00
C MET A 72 -11.23 -4.48 4.68
N LEU A 73 -9.91 -4.57 4.52
CA LEU A 73 -9.10 -5.59 5.18
C LEU A 73 -9.16 -5.46 6.71
N ALA A 74 -9.09 -4.24 7.23
CA ALA A 74 -9.13 -4.00 8.68
C ALA A 74 -10.47 -4.43 9.28
N GLN A 75 -11.59 -4.16 8.59
CA GLN A 75 -12.92 -4.62 8.99
C GLN A 75 -13.04 -6.15 8.88
N MET A 76 -12.59 -6.74 7.77
CA MET A 76 -12.68 -8.18 7.53
C MET A 76 -11.88 -8.99 8.55
N TRP A 77 -10.68 -8.53 8.88
CA TRP A 77 -9.78 -9.21 9.82
C TRP A 77 -9.91 -8.71 11.26
N GLN A 78 -10.80 -7.74 11.51
CA GLN A 78 -11.01 -7.09 12.81
C GLN A 78 -9.70 -6.58 13.42
N LYS A 79 -8.92 -5.84 12.62
CA LYS A 79 -7.62 -5.30 13.02
C LYS A 79 -7.63 -3.77 13.14
N PRO A 80 -6.82 -3.20 14.05
CA PRO A 80 -6.61 -1.76 14.09
C PRO A 80 -6.05 -1.26 12.75
N ILE A 81 -6.44 -0.04 12.38
CA ILE A 81 -5.99 0.63 11.16
C ILE A 81 -5.20 1.89 11.51
N LEU A 82 -4.02 2.03 10.90
CA LEU A 82 -3.11 3.15 11.13
C LEU A 82 -2.97 4.01 9.87
N PRO A 83 -3.47 5.25 9.86
CA PRO A 83 -3.17 6.20 8.80
C PRO A 83 -1.73 6.72 8.92
N VAL A 84 -0.92 6.53 7.87
CA VAL A 84 0.50 6.91 7.84
C VAL A 84 0.72 8.11 6.91
N ASN A 85 1.56 9.04 7.34
CA ASN A 85 2.05 10.12 6.50
C ASN A 85 3.11 9.59 5.51
N HIS A 86 2.96 9.91 4.22
CA HIS A 86 3.84 9.40 3.15
C HIS A 86 5.31 9.76 3.38
N CYS A 87 5.59 11.01 3.75
CA CYS A 87 6.95 11.49 3.95
C CYS A 87 7.60 10.85 5.18
N VAL A 88 6.84 10.67 6.26
CA VAL A 88 7.32 9.94 7.44
C VAL A 88 7.64 8.49 7.09
N GLY A 89 6.82 7.83 6.24
CA GLY A 89 7.11 6.48 5.77
C GLY A 89 8.47 6.36 5.07
N HIS A 90 8.86 7.35 4.27
CA HIS A 90 10.20 7.39 3.66
C HIS A 90 11.31 7.52 4.71
N ILE A 91 11.13 8.39 5.70
CA ILE A 91 12.12 8.60 6.78
C ILE A 91 12.32 7.31 7.58
N GLU A 92 11.23 6.69 8.04
CA GLU A 92 11.30 5.48 8.87
C GLU A 92 11.89 4.29 8.11
N MET A 93 11.55 4.12 6.83
CA MET A 93 12.17 3.09 6.00
C MET A 93 13.66 3.36 5.80
N GLY A 94 14.05 4.63 5.63
CA GLY A 94 15.45 5.05 5.56
C GLY A 94 16.21 4.71 6.84
N ARG A 95 15.67 5.06 8.02
CA ARG A 95 16.24 4.71 9.32
C ARG A 95 16.43 3.20 9.47
N LEU A 96 15.41 2.41 9.14
CA LEU A 96 15.45 0.95 9.23
C LEU A 96 16.56 0.33 8.37
N ILE A 97 16.72 0.77 7.12
CA ILE A 97 17.71 0.19 6.20
C ILE A 97 19.13 0.69 6.48
N THR A 98 19.28 1.93 6.93
CA THR A 98 20.60 2.54 7.14
C THR A 98 21.14 2.38 8.56
N GLY A 99 20.29 2.05 9.53
CA GLY A 99 20.64 2.03 10.95
C GLY A 99 20.81 3.42 11.55
N ALA A 100 20.26 4.46 10.92
CA ALA A 100 20.34 5.84 11.41
C ALA A 100 19.40 6.08 12.60
N GLU A 101 19.94 6.70 13.65
CA GLU A 101 19.23 7.10 14.88
C GLU A 101 18.79 8.57 14.88
#